data_AF-U2QHV1-F1
#
_entry.id   AF-U2QHV1-F1
#
_cell.length_a   1.000
_cell.length_b   1.000
_cell.length_c   1.000
_cell.angle_alpha   90.00
_cell.angle_beta   90.00
_cell.angle_gamma   90.00
#
_symmetry.space_group_name_H-M   'P 1'
#
loop_
_entity.id
_entity.type
_entity.pdbx_description
1 polymer ?
#
loop_
_entity_poly.entity_id
_entity_poly.type
_entity_poly.pdbx_seq_one_letter_code
_entity_poly.pdbx_strand_id
1 'polypeptide(L)'
;GNTGGALPVRLGSSPDGPVDVDLLASGLLTVAARHPELADGLRASVAIQLSDESGPPAQVRVGPDCAWLARLDSPRIAVAPDGAHLARELERLVDRRSALLGRGGAAELRADPQVAEAWEPIVVLLDEPCGVGADELVRVGVCVIAPPEPGEPAGLELAEWRARLAGREFSPELVMAPARRGVEELLDAADSTEYTKAWWWTTDPDLPDDIVPLRRGTASAPSQETAVPPAPITDTVPPAPFLRLLGPVELLGARGPRPARAVRQCQEYCAWILENPAGTAARMTRELLVADTTRRSNMSRLRAWLGSDEDGEPYLPDAYSGRIALHPQVSSDWERLRLLITPGVNRVGDDVLERALTMVRGAPLADAAPGEWAWAERMRSDMISTIRDIGVELGERLLARGEFDGARRAVGTALAAAPDDEHLLRTLLRAEHLAGNRPEAERLVLQVTRAARATGTDLQEETIILLQEVMEGRQRARLA
;
A
#
# COMPACT_ATOMS: atom_id res chain seq x y z
N GLY A 1 36.90 22.20 2.54
CA GLY A 1 38.21 22.30 1.88
C GLY A 1 38.71 20.90 1.59
N ASN A 2 38.82 20.58 0.30
CA ASN A 2 39.46 19.39 -0.27
C ASN A 2 38.79 18.01 -0.05
N THR A 3 37.52 17.85 -0.44
CA THR A 3 36.88 16.53 -0.63
C THR A 3 36.84 16.07 -2.09
N GLY A 4 37.34 16.86 -3.04
CA GLY A 4 37.20 16.59 -4.48
C GLY A 4 38.04 15.42 -5.03
N GLY A 5 38.63 14.57 -4.19
CA GLY A 5 39.56 13.52 -4.63
C GLY A 5 39.10 12.09 -4.41
N ALA A 6 38.43 11.80 -3.29
CA ALA A 6 38.21 10.45 -2.81
C ALA A 6 36.72 10.10 -2.76
N LEU A 7 36.40 8.85 -3.09
CA LEU A 7 35.07 8.27 -2.99
C LEU A 7 35.14 7.04 -2.07
N PRO A 8 35.26 7.24 -0.75
CA PRO A 8 35.36 6.14 0.20
C PRO A 8 34.03 5.40 0.32
N VAL A 9 34.07 4.07 0.23
CA VAL A 9 32.94 3.18 0.47
C VAL A 9 33.33 2.15 1.50
N ARG A 10 32.47 1.92 2.49
CA ARG A 10 32.69 0.91 3.53
C ARG A 10 32.36 -0.47 2.99
N LEU A 11 33.32 -1.38 3.12
CA LEU A 11 33.15 -2.79 2.74
C LEU A 11 32.80 -3.67 3.93
N GLY A 12 33.17 -3.26 5.14
CA GLY A 12 32.88 -3.98 6.37
C GLY A 12 33.75 -3.53 7.54
N SER A 13 33.93 -4.42 8.52
CA SER A 13 34.63 -4.11 9.76
C SER A 13 35.58 -5.22 10.20
N SER A 14 36.67 -4.81 10.85
CA SER A 14 37.70 -5.67 11.44
C SER A 14 37.90 -5.30 12.92
N PRO A 15 38.62 -6.10 13.71
CA PRO A 15 38.95 -5.76 15.09
C PRO A 15 39.66 -4.40 15.24
N ASP A 16 40.39 -3.97 14.21
CA ASP A 16 41.14 -2.71 14.19
C ASP A 16 40.31 -1.50 13.70
N GLY A 17 39.03 -1.70 13.39
CA GLY A 17 38.12 -0.66 12.90
C GLY A 17 37.52 -0.95 11.52
N PRO A 18 36.84 0.04 10.91
CA PRO A 18 36.19 -0.10 9.61
C PRO A 18 37.20 -0.36 8.49
N VAL A 19 36.73 -1.05 7.45
CA VAL A 19 37.48 -1.32 6.23
C VAL A 19 36.78 -0.62 5.08
N ASP A 20 37.39 0.47 4.61
CA ASP A 20 36.89 1.30 3.53
C ASP A 20 37.80 1.16 2.29
N VAL A 21 37.22 1.37 1.10
CA VAL A 21 37.94 1.43 -0.18
C VAL A 21 37.65 2.75 -0.87
N ASP A 22 38.68 3.41 -1.42
CA ASP A 22 38.48 4.57 -2.28
C ASP A 22 38.27 4.11 -3.73
N LEU A 23 37.02 4.19 -4.19
CA LEU A 23 36.64 3.74 -5.53
C LEU A 23 37.27 4.62 -6.63
N LEU A 24 37.44 5.92 -6.37
CA LEU A 24 38.04 6.84 -7.33
C LEU A 24 39.53 6.60 -7.52
N ALA A 25 40.23 6.26 -6.43
CA ALA A 25 41.65 5.91 -6.50
C ALA A 25 41.87 4.55 -7.18
N SER A 26 40.90 3.64 -7.06
CA SER A 26 41.01 2.28 -7.59
C SER A 26 40.58 2.17 -9.05
N GLY A 27 39.56 2.92 -9.48
CA GLY A 27 38.97 2.88 -10.82
C GLY A 27 38.19 1.59 -11.12
N LEU A 28 38.77 0.43 -10.83
CA LEU A 28 38.14 -0.88 -10.96
C LEU A 28 38.36 -1.69 -9.67
N LEU A 29 37.27 -2.14 -9.07
CA LEU A 29 37.29 -3.10 -7.96
C LEU A 29 36.73 -4.45 -8.46
N THR A 30 37.62 -5.42 -8.70
CA THR A 30 37.21 -6.77 -9.06
C THR A 30 36.81 -7.58 -7.83
N VAL A 31 35.64 -8.21 -7.86
CA VAL A 31 35.06 -8.94 -6.72
C VAL A 31 34.84 -10.40 -7.06
N ALA A 32 35.60 -11.29 -6.44
CA ALA A 32 35.35 -12.73 -6.49
C ALA A 32 34.46 -13.14 -5.32
N ALA A 33 33.19 -13.41 -5.60
CA ALA A 33 32.26 -13.92 -4.59
C ALA A 33 32.10 -15.44 -4.69
N ARG A 34 32.07 -16.13 -3.54
CA ARG A 34 31.79 -17.59 -3.50
C ARG A 34 30.40 -17.96 -3.99
N HIS A 35 29.46 -17.02 -3.89
CA HIS A 35 28.08 -17.15 -4.37
C HIS A 35 27.64 -15.81 -5.00
N PRO A 36 26.88 -15.84 -6.11
CA PRO A 36 26.40 -14.62 -6.78
C PRO A 36 25.67 -13.66 -5.82
N GLU A 37 24.84 -14.19 -4.92
CA GLU A 37 24.07 -13.38 -3.96
C GLU A 37 24.94 -12.48 -3.06
N LEU A 38 26.18 -12.89 -2.77
CA LEU A 38 27.13 -12.10 -1.98
C LEU A 38 27.64 -10.90 -2.78
N ALA A 39 27.91 -11.10 -4.08
CA ALA A 39 28.30 -10.01 -4.97
C ALA A 39 27.15 -9.01 -5.11
N ASP A 40 25.92 -9.50 -5.27
CA ASP A 40 24.72 -8.65 -5.30
C ASP A 40 24.55 -7.88 -3.98
N GLY A 41 24.87 -8.52 -2.85
CA GLY A 41 24.74 -7.94 -1.52
C GLY A 41 25.74 -6.82 -1.28
N LEU A 42 26.93 -6.97 -1.86
CA LEU A 42 27.93 -5.92 -1.91
C LEU A 42 27.50 -4.78 -2.82
N ARG A 43 27.03 -5.07 -4.05
CA ARG A 43 26.55 -4.04 -5.00
C ARG A 43 25.42 -3.21 -4.39
N ALA A 44 24.46 -3.85 -3.73
CA ALA A 44 23.40 -3.19 -2.99
C ALA A 44 23.92 -2.30 -1.85
N SER A 45 24.84 -2.82 -1.03
CA SER A 45 25.45 -2.05 0.08
C SER A 45 26.16 -0.80 -0.42
N VAL A 46 26.98 -0.94 -1.46
CA VAL A 46 27.72 0.17 -2.09
C VAL A 46 26.76 1.21 -2.66
N ALA A 47 25.74 0.78 -3.40
CA ALA A 47 24.80 1.70 -4.02
C ALA A 47 23.96 2.46 -2.97
N ILE A 48 23.54 1.81 -1.88
CA ILE A 48 22.84 2.48 -0.77
C ILE A 48 23.76 3.53 -0.12
N GLN A 49 25.01 3.18 0.18
CA GLN A 49 25.96 4.14 0.78
C GLN A 49 26.20 5.37 -0.11
N LEU A 50 26.32 5.17 -1.43
CA LEU A 50 26.55 6.25 -2.38
C LEU A 50 25.30 7.07 -2.71
N SER A 51 24.11 6.54 -2.38
CA SER A 51 22.85 7.26 -2.51
C SER A 51 22.63 8.33 -1.44
N ASP A 52 23.35 8.25 -0.31
CA ASP A 52 23.30 9.26 0.75
C ASP A 52 23.87 10.60 0.28
N GLU A 53 22.99 11.59 0.17
CA GLU A 53 23.34 12.93 -0.29
C GLU A 53 24.27 13.69 0.65
N SER A 54 24.34 13.26 1.92
CA SER A 54 25.27 13.80 2.92
C SER A 54 26.72 13.41 2.64
N GLY A 55 26.93 12.39 1.80
CA GLY A 55 28.24 11.92 1.36
C GLY A 55 28.81 12.67 0.15
N PRO A 56 30.04 12.34 -0.30
CA PRO A 56 30.65 12.92 -1.50
C PRO A 56 29.74 12.75 -2.73
N PRO A 57 29.70 13.74 -3.64
CA PRO A 57 28.85 13.68 -4.84
C PRO A 57 29.33 12.55 -5.75
N ALA A 58 28.40 11.69 -6.16
CA ALA A 58 28.62 10.61 -7.10
C ALA A 58 27.29 10.18 -7.71
N GLN A 59 27.39 9.63 -8.91
CA GLN A 59 26.32 8.99 -9.65
C GLN A 59 26.56 7.49 -9.65
N VAL A 60 25.52 6.68 -9.50
CA VAL A 60 25.58 5.22 -9.46
C VAL A 60 24.74 4.68 -10.61
N ARG A 61 25.30 3.74 -11.37
CA ARG A 61 24.65 3.02 -12.45
C ARG A 61 24.62 1.54 -12.08
N VAL A 62 23.43 0.99 -11.99
CA VAL A 62 23.22 -0.38 -11.51
C VAL A 62 22.49 -1.22 -12.54
N GLY A 63 22.82 -2.52 -12.56
CA GLY A 63 22.14 -3.51 -13.38
C GLY A 63 20.83 -4.00 -12.76
N PRO A 64 20.14 -4.94 -13.44
CA PRO A 64 18.81 -5.43 -13.03
C PRO A 64 18.80 -6.07 -11.63
N ASP A 65 19.91 -6.68 -11.18
CA ASP A 65 20.03 -7.29 -9.84
C ASP A 65 19.84 -6.29 -8.69
N CYS A 66 20.01 -5.01 -8.99
CA CYS A 66 19.90 -3.88 -8.08
C CYS A 66 18.79 -2.91 -8.52
N ALA A 67 17.92 -3.30 -9.44
CA ALA A 67 16.86 -2.44 -9.99
C ALA A 67 15.90 -1.90 -8.92
N TRP A 68 15.72 -2.65 -7.83
CA TRP A 68 14.89 -2.25 -6.71
C TRP A 68 15.36 -0.95 -6.02
N LEU A 69 16.65 -0.60 -6.15
CA LEU A 69 17.20 0.64 -5.60
C LEU A 69 16.65 1.91 -6.27
N ALA A 70 16.00 1.79 -7.44
CA ALA A 70 15.25 2.91 -8.01
C ALA A 70 14.20 3.48 -7.04
N ARG A 71 13.72 2.66 -6.10
CA ARG A 71 12.77 3.08 -5.05
C ARG A 71 13.35 3.96 -3.96
N LEU A 72 14.68 4.12 -3.90
CA LEU A 72 15.28 5.11 -3.02
C LEU A 72 15.01 6.55 -3.50
N ASP A 73 14.44 6.70 -4.70
CA ASP A 73 14.20 7.97 -5.42
C ASP A 73 15.41 8.92 -5.40
N SER A 74 16.61 8.35 -5.28
CA SER A 74 17.83 9.12 -5.19
C SER A 74 18.21 9.59 -6.60
N PRO A 75 18.41 10.90 -6.83
CA PRO A 75 18.86 11.41 -8.13
C PRO A 75 20.28 10.94 -8.50
N ARG A 76 20.97 10.27 -7.57
CA ARG A 76 22.28 9.67 -7.77
C ARG A 76 22.18 8.29 -8.42
N ILE A 77 21.09 7.55 -8.28
CA ILE A 77 20.97 6.18 -8.82
C ILE A 77 20.25 6.19 -10.16
N ALA A 78 20.83 5.55 -11.17
CA ALA A 78 20.10 5.17 -12.38
C ALA A 78 20.23 3.67 -12.63
N VAL A 79 19.11 3.06 -13.03
CA VAL A 79 19.00 1.62 -13.27
C VAL A 79 18.99 1.36 -14.78
N ALA A 80 19.88 0.49 -15.24
CA ALA A 80 19.89 0.01 -16.61
C ALA A 80 18.87 -1.12 -16.81
N PRO A 81 18.26 -1.24 -18.00
CA PRO A 81 17.23 -2.26 -18.28
C PRO A 81 17.78 -3.69 -18.26
N ASP A 82 19.06 -3.88 -18.61
CA ASP A 82 19.76 -5.15 -18.58
C ASP A 82 21.29 -4.93 -18.47
N GLY A 83 22.04 -5.98 -18.11
CA GLY A 83 23.50 -5.91 -17.95
C GLY A 83 24.23 -5.54 -19.24
N ALA A 84 23.76 -6.02 -20.40
CA ALA A 84 24.33 -5.68 -21.70
C ALA A 84 24.10 -4.21 -22.09
N HIS A 85 23.02 -3.59 -21.62
CA HIS A 85 22.78 -2.17 -21.73
C HIS A 85 23.74 -1.38 -20.85
N LEU A 86 23.91 -1.81 -19.59
CA LEU A 86 24.82 -1.18 -18.65
C LEU A 86 26.27 -1.22 -19.13
N ALA A 87 26.72 -2.35 -19.68
CA ALA A 87 28.05 -2.50 -20.28
C ALA A 87 28.24 -1.54 -21.48
N ARG A 88 27.26 -1.46 -22.39
CA ARG A 88 27.29 -0.50 -23.51
C ARG A 88 27.22 0.95 -23.04
N GLU A 89 26.52 1.23 -21.95
CA GLU A 89 26.46 2.56 -21.34
C GLU A 89 27.83 2.95 -20.77
N LEU A 90 28.51 2.02 -20.08
CA LEU A 90 29.87 2.21 -19.59
C LEU A 90 30.84 2.52 -20.75
N GLU A 91 30.84 1.71 -21.81
CA GLU A 91 31.69 1.94 -22.98
C GLU A 91 31.48 3.34 -23.58
N ARG A 92 30.22 3.71 -23.84
CA ARG A 92 29.88 5.04 -24.36
C ARG A 92 30.26 6.17 -23.41
N LEU A 93 30.12 5.96 -22.10
CA LEU A 93 30.48 6.94 -21.08
C LEU A 93 31.98 7.19 -21.07
N VAL A 94 32.77 6.11 -21.09
CA VAL A 94 34.23 6.17 -21.15
C VAL A 94 34.68 6.85 -22.44
N ASP A 95 34.13 6.46 -23.60
CA ASP A 95 34.46 7.09 -24.89
C ASP A 95 34.16 8.59 -24.89
N ARG A 96 32.96 8.97 -24.40
CA ARG A 96 32.52 10.37 -24.36
C ARG A 96 33.39 11.21 -23.44
N ARG A 97 33.68 10.73 -22.23
CA ARG A 97 34.52 11.45 -21.27
C ARG A 97 35.96 11.53 -21.75
N SER A 98 36.48 10.46 -22.34
CA SER A 98 37.82 10.45 -22.95
C SER A 98 37.98 11.50 -24.05
N ALA A 99 36.97 11.62 -24.93
CA ALA A 99 36.98 12.61 -26.00
C ALA A 99 36.96 14.05 -25.46
N LEU A 100 36.27 14.30 -24.35
CA LEU A 100 36.16 15.63 -23.74
C LEU A 100 37.40 16.02 -22.90
N LEU A 101 38.10 15.04 -22.30
CA LEU A 101 39.30 15.28 -21.47
C LEU A 101 40.55 15.62 -22.27
N GLY A 102 40.63 15.17 -23.54
CA GLY A 102 41.85 15.29 -24.33
C GLY A 102 43.04 14.61 -23.64
N ARG A 103 44.00 15.41 -23.13
CA ARG A 103 45.21 14.91 -22.44
C ARG A 103 45.16 15.04 -20.91
N GLY A 104 44.14 15.68 -20.34
CA GLY A 104 43.98 15.87 -18.89
C GLY A 104 43.25 14.73 -18.19
N GLY A 105 43.03 14.87 -16.88
CA GLY A 105 42.29 13.91 -16.06
C GLY A 105 41.04 14.53 -15.43
N ALA A 106 40.02 13.71 -15.19
CA ALA A 106 38.74 14.14 -14.61
C ALA A 106 38.89 14.80 -13.23
N ALA A 107 39.96 14.49 -12.49
CA ALA A 107 40.26 15.14 -11.20
C ALA A 107 40.51 16.65 -11.34
N GLU A 108 41.14 17.11 -12.41
CA GLU A 108 41.41 18.53 -12.65
C GLU A 108 40.10 19.29 -12.95
N LEU A 109 39.23 18.69 -13.78
CA LEU A 109 37.94 19.29 -14.12
C LEU A 109 36.96 19.26 -12.94
N ARG A 110 37.03 18.25 -12.05
CA ARG A 110 36.30 18.24 -10.78
C ARG A 110 36.75 19.32 -9.80
N ALA A 111 37.98 19.81 -9.91
CA ALA A 111 38.47 20.90 -9.08
C ALA A 111 37.98 22.28 -9.55
N ASP A 112 37.49 22.39 -10.80
CA ASP A 112 36.93 23.62 -11.37
C ASP A 112 35.42 23.72 -11.08
N PRO A 113 34.97 24.67 -10.24
CA PRO A 113 33.56 24.82 -9.88
C PRO A 113 32.61 25.05 -11.07
N GLN A 114 33.11 25.52 -12.22
CA GLN A 114 32.28 25.77 -13.40
C GLN A 114 31.89 24.49 -14.15
N VAL A 115 32.70 23.43 -14.02
CA VAL A 115 32.50 22.16 -14.73
C VAL A 115 32.49 20.94 -13.82
N ALA A 116 32.73 21.11 -12.52
CA ALA A 116 32.87 20.02 -11.54
C ALA A 116 31.68 19.05 -11.53
N GLU A 117 30.46 19.57 -11.62
CA GLU A 117 29.22 18.79 -11.65
C GLU A 117 29.17 17.83 -12.85
N ALA A 118 29.58 18.27 -14.05
CA ALA A 118 29.60 17.44 -15.25
C ALA A 118 30.63 16.29 -15.16
N TRP A 119 31.62 16.45 -14.28
CA TRP A 119 32.71 15.52 -14.05
C TRP A 119 32.55 14.73 -12.76
N GLU A 120 31.38 14.77 -12.12
CA GLU A 120 31.09 13.94 -10.96
C GLU A 120 31.42 12.46 -11.21
N PRO A 121 31.95 11.75 -10.20
CA PRO A 121 32.23 10.33 -10.30
C PRO A 121 31.00 9.55 -10.70
N ILE A 122 31.14 8.64 -11.68
CA ILE A 122 30.08 7.68 -12.01
C ILE A 122 30.56 6.29 -11.61
N VAL A 123 29.85 5.64 -10.69
CA VAL A 123 30.11 4.29 -10.22
C VAL A 123 29.19 3.33 -10.96
N VAL A 124 29.75 2.40 -11.74
CA VAL A 124 29.01 1.40 -12.50
C VAL A 124 29.17 0.03 -11.82
N LEU A 125 28.05 -0.60 -11.48
CA LEU A 125 28.02 -1.89 -10.80
C LEU A 125 27.63 -2.99 -11.79
N LEU A 126 28.62 -3.72 -12.31
CA LEU A 126 28.45 -4.77 -13.31
C LEU A 126 28.28 -6.16 -12.66
N ASP A 127 27.53 -7.00 -13.34
CA ASP A 127 27.40 -8.44 -13.12
C ASP A 127 28.36 -9.27 -13.97
N GLU A 128 28.91 -8.69 -15.04
CA GLU A 128 29.91 -9.26 -15.93
C GLU A 128 31.28 -8.54 -15.84
N PRO A 129 32.40 -9.20 -16.24
CA PRO A 129 33.72 -8.58 -16.18
C PRO A 129 33.82 -7.27 -16.99
N CYS A 130 34.58 -6.32 -16.45
CA CYS A 130 34.78 -5.02 -17.09
C CYS A 130 35.87 -5.08 -18.16
N GLY A 131 35.53 -4.76 -19.41
CA GLY A 131 36.49 -4.68 -20.52
C GLY A 131 37.37 -3.42 -20.54
N VAL A 132 37.17 -2.47 -19.62
CA VAL A 132 37.93 -1.21 -19.53
C VAL A 132 38.95 -1.28 -18.41
N GLY A 133 40.20 -0.89 -18.69
CA GLY A 133 41.29 -0.91 -17.71
C GLY A 133 41.14 0.14 -16.59
N ALA A 134 41.63 -0.19 -15.40
CA ALA A 134 41.53 0.65 -14.20
C ALA A 134 42.10 2.07 -14.41
N ASP A 135 43.27 2.21 -15.03
CA ASP A 135 43.91 3.51 -15.26
C ASP A 135 43.05 4.45 -16.11
N GLU A 136 42.34 3.90 -17.10
CA GLU A 136 41.46 4.65 -17.97
C GLU A 136 40.21 5.11 -17.22
N LEU A 137 39.62 4.23 -16.42
CA LEU A 137 38.50 4.52 -15.54
C LEU A 137 38.83 5.65 -14.54
N VAL A 138 39.99 5.57 -13.88
CA VAL A 138 40.49 6.63 -13.00
C VAL A 138 40.64 7.94 -13.77
N ARG A 139 41.25 7.90 -14.96
CA ARG A 139 41.47 9.08 -15.81
C ARG A 139 40.17 9.78 -16.17
N VAL A 140 39.13 9.02 -16.52
CA VAL A 140 37.81 9.57 -16.90
C VAL A 140 36.87 9.81 -15.71
N GLY A 141 37.28 9.49 -14.49
CA GLY A 141 36.44 9.66 -13.29
C GLY A 141 35.22 8.73 -13.28
N VAL A 142 35.40 7.51 -13.79
CA VAL A 142 34.41 6.44 -13.73
C VAL A 142 34.97 5.35 -12.81
N CYS A 143 34.15 4.78 -11.95
CA CYS A 143 34.53 3.68 -11.07
C CYS A 143 33.70 2.46 -11.46
N VAL A 144 34.27 1.28 -11.47
CA VAL A 144 33.55 0.05 -11.80
C VAL A 144 33.74 -0.98 -10.70
N ILE A 145 32.65 -1.63 -10.30
CA ILE A 145 32.68 -2.84 -9.49
C ILE A 145 32.17 -3.98 -10.37
N ALA A 146 33.00 -5.00 -10.59
CA ALA A 146 32.71 -6.09 -11.52
C ALA A 146 33.32 -7.41 -11.00
N PRO A 147 32.88 -8.59 -11.47
CA PRO A 147 33.65 -9.82 -11.27
C PRO A 147 35.01 -9.76 -11.99
N PRO A 148 36.02 -10.53 -11.53
CA PRO A 148 37.30 -10.65 -12.23
C PRO A 148 37.14 -11.41 -13.55
N GLU A 149 38.05 -11.17 -14.50
CA GLU A 149 38.16 -12.04 -15.67
C GLU A 149 38.52 -13.48 -15.26
N PRO A 150 38.08 -14.51 -16.02
CA PRO A 150 38.41 -15.89 -15.71
C PRO A 150 39.93 -16.12 -15.61
N GLY A 151 40.42 -16.46 -14.41
CA GLY A 151 41.83 -16.75 -14.15
C GLY A 151 42.65 -15.57 -13.62
N GLU A 152 42.07 -14.37 -13.53
CA GLU A 152 42.71 -13.22 -12.90
C GLU A 152 42.45 -13.16 -11.38
N PRO A 153 43.40 -12.65 -10.58
CA PRO A 153 43.19 -12.44 -9.16
C PRO A 153 42.17 -11.33 -8.92
N ALA A 154 41.24 -11.55 -7.99
CA ALA A 154 40.30 -10.52 -7.57
C ALA A 154 40.95 -9.53 -6.58
N GLY A 155 40.58 -8.26 -6.68
CA GLY A 155 40.94 -7.24 -5.69
C GLY A 155 40.27 -7.49 -4.34
N LEU A 156 39.02 -7.96 -4.36
CA LEU A 156 38.23 -8.34 -3.20
C LEU A 156 37.73 -9.78 -3.33
N GLU A 157 38.08 -10.62 -2.34
CA GLU A 157 37.49 -11.95 -2.21
C GLU A 157 36.39 -11.93 -1.15
N LEU A 158 35.20 -12.40 -1.51
CA LEU A 158 34.00 -12.31 -0.68
C LEU A 158 33.42 -13.69 -0.36
N ALA A 159 33.36 -14.00 0.93
CA ALA A 159 32.60 -15.11 1.50
C ALA A 159 31.55 -14.57 2.48
N GLU A 160 30.64 -15.43 2.92
CA GLU A 160 29.45 -15.06 3.70
C GLU A 160 29.78 -14.25 4.96
N TRP A 161 30.82 -14.63 5.71
CA TRP A 161 31.20 -14.00 6.98
C TRP A 161 32.63 -13.44 6.99
N ARG A 162 33.32 -13.51 5.85
CA ARG A 162 34.73 -13.14 5.74
C ARG A 162 35.01 -12.60 4.36
N ALA A 163 35.63 -11.44 4.30
CA ALA A 163 36.14 -10.84 3.08
C ALA A 163 37.65 -10.59 3.22
N ARG A 164 38.33 -10.55 2.08
CA ARG A 164 39.77 -10.27 2.02
C ARG A 164 40.05 -9.22 0.94
N LEU A 165 40.67 -8.13 1.36
CA LEU A 165 41.09 -7.01 0.50
C LEU A 165 42.59 -6.76 0.74
N ALA A 166 43.41 -6.81 -0.31
CA ALA A 166 44.87 -6.58 -0.22
C ALA A 166 45.56 -7.39 0.90
N GLY A 167 45.10 -8.63 1.15
CA GLY A 167 45.64 -9.52 2.19
C GLY A 167 45.11 -9.28 3.61
N ARG A 168 44.33 -8.22 3.85
CA ARG A 168 43.66 -7.96 5.13
C ARG A 168 42.28 -8.61 5.14
N GLU A 169 41.93 -9.23 6.25
CA GLU A 169 40.66 -9.94 6.42
C GLU A 169 39.70 -9.17 7.34
N PHE A 170 38.41 -9.24 7.04
CA PHE A 170 37.37 -8.52 7.75
C PHE A 170 36.00 -9.18 7.58
N SER A 171 35.03 -8.78 8.41
CA SER A 171 33.63 -9.17 8.25
C SER A 171 32.96 -8.23 7.25
N PRO A 172 32.42 -8.73 6.13
CA PRO A 172 31.79 -7.87 5.14
C PRO A 172 30.43 -7.35 5.62
N GLU A 173 30.11 -6.11 5.26
CA GLU A 173 28.80 -5.49 5.50
C GLU A 173 27.98 -5.51 4.21
N LEU A 174 27.21 -6.60 4.04
CA LEU A 174 26.42 -6.86 2.84
C LEU A 174 24.95 -6.60 3.09
N VAL A 175 24.26 -6.03 2.09
CA VAL A 175 22.80 -5.92 2.10
C VAL A 175 22.24 -7.14 1.37
N MET A 176 22.08 -8.22 2.11
CA MET A 176 21.59 -9.50 1.56
C MET A 176 20.10 -9.44 1.22
N ALA A 177 19.62 -10.35 0.38
CA ALA A 177 18.25 -10.38 -0.13
C ALA A 177 17.13 -10.21 0.93
N PRO A 178 17.24 -10.73 2.18
CA PRO A 178 16.27 -10.43 3.24
C PRO A 178 16.24 -8.96 3.66
N ALA A 179 17.40 -8.31 3.77
CA ALA A 179 17.51 -6.89 4.11
C ALA A 179 17.04 -5.99 2.96
N ARG A 180 17.35 -6.34 1.70
CA ARG A 180 16.86 -5.62 0.51
C ARG A 180 15.35 -5.54 0.49
N ARG A 181 14.68 -6.69 0.67
CA ARG A 181 13.22 -6.77 0.74
C ARG A 181 12.65 -5.95 1.90
N GLY A 182 13.31 -5.92 3.06
CA GLY A 182 12.91 -5.07 4.18
C GLY A 182 13.02 -3.58 3.88
N VAL A 183 14.06 -3.16 3.16
CA VAL A 183 14.24 -1.76 2.73
C VAL A 183 13.24 -1.38 1.64
N GLU A 184 13.00 -2.25 0.64
CA GLU A 184 11.95 -2.06 -0.36
C GLU A 184 10.57 -1.88 0.29
N GLU A 185 10.22 -2.74 1.25
CA GLU A 185 8.95 -2.67 1.96
C GLU A 185 8.81 -1.40 2.81
N LEU A 186 9.90 -0.88 3.38
CA LEU A 186 9.90 0.37 4.14
C LEU A 186 9.77 1.60 3.25
N LEU A 187 10.43 1.62 2.09
CA LEU A 187 10.38 2.72 1.12
C LEU A 187 9.03 2.79 0.41
N ASP A 188 8.49 1.64 -0.02
CA ASP A 188 7.14 1.54 -0.58
C ASP A 188 6.06 2.07 0.40
N ALA A 189 6.29 1.96 1.71
CA ALA A 189 5.40 2.48 2.74
C ALA A 189 5.60 3.98 3.03
N ALA A 190 6.79 4.54 2.76
CA ALA A 190 7.17 5.91 3.11
C ALA A 190 6.88 6.92 1.99
N ASP A 191 7.00 6.54 0.72
CA ASP A 191 6.75 7.42 -0.45
C ASP A 191 5.28 7.52 -0.86
N SER A 192 4.39 6.88 -0.10
CA SER A 192 2.95 6.99 -0.30
C SER A 192 2.44 8.37 0.10
N THR A 193 2.35 9.29 -0.86
CA THR A 193 1.56 10.52 -0.75
C THR A 193 0.12 10.36 -1.27
N GLU A 194 -0.25 9.15 -1.67
CA GLU A 194 -1.63 8.77 -1.96
C GLU A 194 -2.42 8.58 -0.65
N TYR A 195 -3.35 9.50 -0.40
CA TYR A 195 -4.67 9.02 0.00
C TYR A 195 -5.34 8.55 -1.28
N THR A 196 -5.81 7.31 -1.32
CA THR A 196 -6.66 6.87 -2.42
C THR A 196 -7.86 7.83 -2.45
N LYS A 197 -8.13 8.46 -3.60
CA LYS A 197 -9.49 8.97 -3.83
C LYS A 197 -10.37 7.77 -3.56
N ALA A 198 -11.29 7.92 -2.60
CA ALA A 198 -12.31 6.94 -2.30
C ALA A 198 -12.71 6.27 -3.61
N TRP A 199 -12.38 4.98 -3.79
CA TRP A 199 -12.59 4.29 -5.08
C TRP A 199 -14.08 4.26 -5.47
N TRP A 200 -14.94 4.67 -4.53
CA TRP A 200 -16.37 4.90 -4.64
C TRP A 200 -16.80 6.36 -4.93
N TRP A 201 -15.90 7.33 -5.14
CA TRP A 201 -16.24 8.73 -5.46
C TRP A 201 -15.57 9.15 -6.77
N THR A 202 -16.31 9.65 -7.76
CA THR A 202 -15.74 10.03 -9.08
C THR A 202 -16.21 11.40 -9.58
N THR A 203 -15.30 12.09 -10.27
CA THR A 203 -15.46 13.44 -10.84
C THR A 203 -15.03 13.51 -12.32
N ASP A 204 -14.77 12.36 -12.94
CA ASP A 204 -14.30 12.29 -14.33
C ASP A 204 -15.43 12.65 -15.31
N PRO A 205 -15.30 13.74 -16.09
CA PRO A 205 -16.32 14.20 -17.04
C PRO A 205 -16.34 13.39 -18.36
N ASP A 206 -15.35 12.54 -18.62
CA ASP A 206 -15.18 11.82 -19.90
C ASP A 206 -15.64 10.35 -19.86
N LEU A 207 -16.34 9.93 -18.80
CA LEU A 207 -16.96 8.60 -18.76
C LEU A 207 -18.21 8.56 -19.66
N PRO A 208 -18.41 7.51 -20.49
CA PRO A 208 -19.56 7.41 -21.38
C PRO A 208 -20.88 7.45 -20.58
N ASP A 209 -21.89 8.19 -21.08
CA ASP A 209 -23.27 8.26 -20.55
C ASP A 209 -23.96 6.87 -20.49
N ASP A 210 -23.34 5.87 -21.11
CA ASP A 210 -23.78 4.51 -21.33
C ASP A 210 -23.28 3.49 -20.29
N ILE A 211 -22.86 3.93 -19.09
CA ILE A 211 -22.91 3.05 -17.90
C ILE A 211 -24.38 2.81 -17.54
N VAL A 212 -25.00 1.90 -18.29
CA VAL A 212 -26.39 1.49 -18.09
C VAL A 212 -26.45 0.66 -16.80
N PRO A 213 -27.18 1.09 -15.75
CA PRO A 213 -27.44 0.23 -14.61
C PRO A 213 -28.12 -1.06 -15.10
N LEU A 214 -27.63 -2.22 -14.65
CA LEU A 214 -28.17 -3.54 -15.00
C LEU A 214 -29.71 -3.49 -14.96
N ARG A 215 -30.33 -3.74 -16.12
CA ARG A 215 -31.79 -3.64 -16.33
C ARG A 215 -32.56 -4.31 -15.18
N ARG A 216 -33.48 -3.53 -14.57
CA ARG A 216 -34.52 -4.00 -13.67
C ARG A 216 -35.34 -5.12 -14.32
N GLY A 217 -35.46 -6.24 -13.62
CA GLY A 217 -36.56 -7.19 -13.84
C GLY A 217 -37.88 -6.52 -13.50
N THR A 218 -38.84 -6.63 -14.41
CA THR A 218 -40.12 -5.92 -14.44
C THR A 218 -41.18 -6.44 -13.46
N ALA A 219 -42.04 -5.51 -13.06
CA ALA A 219 -43.43 -5.60 -12.58
C ALA A 219 -43.71 -5.59 -11.06
N SER A 220 -44.49 -4.57 -10.67
CA SER A 220 -45.00 -4.22 -9.34
C SER A 220 -46.31 -4.95 -8.98
N ALA A 221 -46.62 -5.03 -7.68
CA ALA A 221 -47.97 -5.17 -7.13
C ALA A 221 -48.09 -4.36 -5.80
N PRO A 222 -49.30 -3.93 -5.40
CA PRO A 222 -49.52 -2.64 -4.75
C PRO A 222 -49.32 -2.64 -3.24
N SER A 223 -48.95 -1.46 -2.74
CA SER A 223 -48.81 -1.10 -1.32
C SER A 223 -50.11 -1.26 -0.54
N GLN A 224 -50.01 -1.90 0.63
CA GLN A 224 -50.89 -1.64 1.78
C GLN A 224 -50.04 -1.48 3.05
N GLU A 225 -50.59 -0.67 3.94
CA GLU A 225 -49.94 0.21 4.89
C GLU A 225 -49.72 -0.42 6.28
N THR A 226 -48.77 0.15 7.01
CA THR A 226 -48.60 0.14 8.49
C THR A 226 -48.19 -1.13 9.22
N ALA A 227 -46.90 -1.20 9.56
CA ALA A 227 -46.34 -1.28 10.91
C ALA A 227 -44.83 -1.43 10.71
N VAL A 228 -43.99 -0.59 11.32
CA VAL A 228 -42.53 -0.73 11.26
C VAL A 228 -42.15 -2.08 11.89
N PRO A 229 -41.67 -3.08 11.12
CA PRO A 229 -41.03 -4.25 11.69
C PRO A 229 -39.51 -4.01 11.67
N PRO A 230 -38.73 -4.67 12.54
CA PRO A 230 -37.29 -4.77 12.31
C PRO A 230 -37.05 -5.27 10.88
N ALA A 231 -36.03 -4.75 10.20
CA ALA A 231 -35.67 -5.19 8.86
C ALA A 231 -35.75 -6.74 8.82
N PRO A 232 -36.56 -7.34 7.93
CA PRO A 232 -36.63 -8.78 7.85
C PRO A 232 -35.21 -9.26 7.53
N ILE A 233 -34.66 -10.05 8.44
CA ILE A 233 -33.53 -10.90 8.13
C ILE A 233 -34.07 -11.78 7.00
N THR A 234 -33.76 -11.47 5.74
CA THR A 234 -33.92 -12.45 4.69
C THR A 234 -32.90 -13.54 5.01
N ASP A 235 -33.35 -14.51 5.81
CA ASP A 235 -32.73 -15.80 6.12
C ASP A 235 -32.63 -16.68 4.86
N THR A 236 -32.49 -16.08 3.68
CA THR A 236 -32.08 -16.79 2.49
C THR A 236 -30.58 -17.03 2.64
N VAL A 237 -30.25 -18.20 3.17
CA VAL A 237 -28.87 -18.69 3.19
C VAL A 237 -28.32 -18.54 1.76
N PRO A 238 -27.22 -17.79 1.58
CA PRO A 238 -26.67 -17.57 0.25
C PRO A 238 -26.28 -18.92 -0.38
N PRO A 239 -26.44 -19.08 -1.70
CA PRO A 239 -26.25 -20.36 -2.39
C PRO A 239 -24.80 -20.86 -2.35
N ALA A 240 -23.87 -19.94 -2.11
CA ALA A 240 -22.45 -20.17 -1.92
C ALA A 240 -21.96 -19.45 -0.63
N PRO A 241 -20.78 -19.81 -0.10
CA PRO A 241 -20.25 -19.18 1.11
C PRO A 241 -20.14 -17.66 0.97
N PHE A 242 -20.66 -16.94 1.95
CA PHE A 242 -20.74 -15.48 1.93
C PHE A 242 -20.31 -14.91 3.27
N LEU A 243 -19.26 -14.08 3.24
CA LEU A 243 -18.68 -13.48 4.44
C LEU A 243 -19.24 -12.09 4.69
N ARG A 244 -19.84 -11.88 5.85
CA ARG A 244 -20.39 -10.59 6.26
C ARG A 244 -19.40 -9.86 7.15
N LEU A 245 -18.97 -8.68 6.73
CA LEU A 245 -17.94 -7.84 7.32
C LEU A 245 -18.50 -6.47 7.75
N LEU A 246 -19.63 -6.03 7.19
CA LEU A 246 -20.26 -4.74 7.52
C LEU A 246 -21.11 -4.86 8.80
N GLY A 247 -20.44 -5.09 9.93
CA GLY A 247 -21.04 -5.39 11.23
C GLY A 247 -20.32 -6.56 11.92
N PRO A 248 -21.03 -7.34 12.77
CA PRO A 248 -20.52 -8.59 13.33
C PRO A 248 -20.04 -9.56 12.25
N VAL A 249 -18.86 -10.16 12.44
CA VAL A 249 -18.22 -10.98 11.41
C VAL A 249 -18.88 -12.36 11.35
N GLU A 250 -19.45 -12.70 10.20
CA GLU A 250 -20.27 -13.91 10.05
C GLU A 250 -20.03 -14.59 8.70
N LEU A 251 -19.78 -15.90 8.69
CA LEU A 251 -19.69 -16.69 7.46
C LEU A 251 -21.00 -17.48 7.30
N LEU A 252 -21.74 -17.18 6.24
CA LEU A 252 -22.99 -17.84 5.85
C LEU A 252 -22.79 -18.75 4.64
N GLY A 253 -23.73 -19.65 4.35
CA GLY A 253 -23.74 -20.44 3.11
C GLY A 253 -22.59 -21.45 2.96
N ALA A 254 -21.77 -21.64 3.99
CA ALA A 254 -20.73 -22.67 4.02
C ALA A 254 -21.36 -24.07 4.04
N ARG A 255 -20.87 -24.98 3.18
CA ARG A 255 -21.48 -26.31 2.98
C ARG A 255 -20.87 -27.41 3.85
N GLY A 256 -19.72 -27.14 4.45
CA GLY A 256 -19.06 -28.05 5.38
C GLY A 256 -19.37 -27.75 6.86
N PRO A 257 -18.92 -28.62 7.78
CA PRO A 257 -19.20 -28.47 9.21
C PRO A 257 -18.48 -27.25 9.79
N ARG A 258 -19.20 -26.45 10.59
CA ARG A 258 -18.62 -25.33 11.34
C ARG A 258 -17.55 -25.83 12.32
N PRO A 259 -16.33 -25.23 12.35
CA PRO A 259 -15.27 -25.63 13.27
C PRO A 259 -15.70 -25.47 14.73
N ALA A 260 -15.36 -26.45 15.58
CA ALA A 260 -15.61 -26.37 17.03
C ALA A 260 -14.72 -25.34 17.75
N ARG A 261 -13.60 -24.94 17.13
CA ARG A 261 -12.64 -23.95 17.63
C ARG A 261 -12.01 -23.18 16.48
N ALA A 262 -11.39 -22.06 16.80
CA ALA A 262 -10.72 -21.17 15.83
C ALA A 262 -11.66 -20.63 14.74
N VAL A 263 -12.95 -20.46 15.06
CA VAL A 263 -13.96 -19.96 14.13
C VAL A 263 -13.59 -18.56 13.63
N ARG A 264 -13.25 -17.65 14.55
CA ARG A 264 -12.84 -16.27 14.23
C ARG A 264 -11.61 -16.24 13.32
N GLN A 265 -10.61 -17.09 13.58
CA GLN A 265 -9.43 -17.20 12.72
C GLN A 265 -9.78 -17.75 11.34
N CYS A 266 -10.74 -18.67 11.22
CA CYS A 266 -11.21 -19.11 9.90
C CYS A 266 -11.92 -17.98 9.14
N GLN A 267 -12.72 -17.16 9.83
CA GLN A 267 -13.36 -15.99 9.23
C GLN A 267 -12.34 -14.92 8.82
N GLU A 268 -11.32 -14.68 9.65
CA GLU A 268 -10.19 -13.80 9.33
C GLU A 268 -9.44 -14.29 8.09
N TYR A 269 -9.18 -15.59 8.00
CA TYR A 269 -8.48 -16.18 6.87
C TYR A 269 -9.33 -16.06 5.59
N CYS A 270 -10.64 -16.26 5.70
CA CYS A 270 -11.57 -16.03 4.59
C CYS A 270 -11.54 -14.56 4.14
N ALA A 271 -11.63 -13.61 5.06
CA ALA A 271 -11.54 -12.17 4.78
C ALA A 271 -10.22 -11.81 4.11
N TRP A 272 -9.10 -12.34 4.63
CA TRP A 272 -7.78 -12.09 4.08
C TRP A 272 -7.63 -12.62 2.65
N ILE A 273 -8.16 -13.81 2.36
CA ILE A 273 -8.09 -14.40 1.01
C ILE A 273 -8.97 -13.62 0.02
N LEU A 274 -10.15 -13.15 0.44
CA LEU A 274 -11.02 -12.31 -0.40
C LEU A 274 -10.35 -10.97 -0.75
N GLU A 275 -9.69 -10.32 0.21
CA GLU A 275 -8.99 -9.05 -0.03
C GLU A 275 -7.64 -9.22 -0.75
N ASN A 276 -7.02 -10.41 -0.65
CA ASN A 276 -5.74 -10.72 -1.26
C ASN A 276 -5.86 -11.90 -2.23
N PRO A 277 -6.63 -11.74 -3.33
CA PRO A 277 -6.81 -12.82 -4.29
C PRO A 277 -5.45 -13.22 -4.87
N ALA A 278 -5.24 -14.54 -4.97
CA ALA A 278 -4.00 -15.12 -5.48
C ALA A 278 -2.73 -14.81 -4.63
N GLY A 279 -2.92 -14.46 -3.36
CA GLY A 279 -1.88 -14.27 -2.35
C GLY A 279 -1.12 -15.58 -2.02
N THR A 280 0.09 -15.45 -1.49
CA THR A 280 0.93 -16.61 -1.14
C THR A 280 0.81 -16.96 0.34
N ALA A 281 1.12 -18.22 0.69
CA ALA A 281 1.19 -18.65 2.09
C ALA A 281 2.17 -17.82 2.93
N ALA A 282 3.30 -17.42 2.36
CA ALA A 282 4.31 -16.60 3.04
C ALA A 282 3.80 -15.18 3.33
N ARG A 283 3.07 -14.58 2.40
CA ARG A 283 2.44 -13.26 2.60
C ARG A 283 1.37 -13.35 3.70
N MET A 284 0.52 -14.37 3.66
CA MET A 284 -0.51 -14.61 4.67
C MET A 284 0.09 -14.77 6.08
N THR A 285 1.15 -15.57 6.23
CA THR A 285 1.86 -15.74 7.51
C THR A 285 2.38 -14.41 8.07
N ARG A 286 2.99 -13.59 7.22
CA ARG A 286 3.59 -12.30 7.61
C ARG A 286 2.53 -11.27 7.99
N GLU A 287 1.48 -11.11 7.18
CA GLU A 287 0.44 -10.10 7.42
C GLU A 287 -0.48 -10.47 8.59
N LEU A 288 -0.80 -11.76 8.76
CA LEU A 288 -1.61 -12.22 9.89
C LEU A 288 -0.78 -12.43 11.17
N LEU A 289 0.55 -12.29 11.12
CA LEU A 289 1.47 -12.49 12.24
C LEU A 289 1.28 -13.84 12.95
N VAL A 290 1.06 -14.92 12.18
CA VAL A 290 0.80 -16.27 12.69
C VAL A 290 1.93 -17.24 12.38
N ALA A 291 2.21 -18.19 13.27
CA ALA A 291 3.13 -19.30 12.98
C ALA A 291 2.60 -20.18 11.82
N ASP A 292 3.50 -20.73 10.99
CA ASP A 292 3.12 -21.52 9.81
C ASP A 292 2.31 -22.78 10.16
N THR A 293 2.60 -23.42 11.30
CA THR A 293 1.84 -24.57 11.80
C THR A 293 0.40 -24.20 12.13
N THR A 294 0.19 -23.05 12.79
CA THR A 294 -1.13 -22.49 13.08
C THR A 294 -1.88 -22.16 11.80
N ARG A 295 -1.20 -21.52 10.83
CA ARG A 295 -1.77 -21.20 9.52
C ARG A 295 -2.28 -22.45 8.79
N ARG A 296 -1.43 -23.47 8.63
CA ARG A 296 -1.83 -24.74 7.96
C ARG A 296 -3.03 -25.38 8.64
N SER A 297 -3.05 -25.38 9.98
CA SER A 297 -4.13 -25.94 10.77
C SER A 297 -5.46 -25.19 10.57
N ASN A 298 -5.42 -23.86 10.56
CA ASN A 298 -6.60 -23.03 10.33
C ASN A 298 -7.05 -23.06 8.85
N MET A 299 -6.13 -23.13 7.89
CA MET A 299 -6.46 -23.32 6.48
C MET A 299 -7.19 -24.64 6.22
N SER A 300 -6.75 -25.73 6.85
CA SER A 300 -7.43 -27.02 6.76
C SER A 300 -8.85 -26.95 7.36
N ARG A 301 -9.03 -26.26 8.49
CA ARG A 301 -10.36 -26.03 9.09
C ARG A 301 -11.25 -25.18 8.19
N LEU A 302 -10.73 -24.07 7.66
CA LEU A 302 -11.48 -23.18 6.77
C LEU A 302 -11.93 -23.93 5.51
N ARG A 303 -11.04 -24.72 4.90
CA ARG A 303 -11.39 -25.56 3.74
C ARG A 303 -12.51 -26.54 4.06
N ALA A 304 -12.38 -27.26 5.18
CA ALA A 304 -13.41 -28.19 5.62
C ALA A 304 -14.73 -27.49 5.93
N TRP A 305 -14.70 -26.25 6.46
CA TRP A 305 -15.90 -25.47 6.74
C TRP A 305 -16.59 -24.96 5.47
N LEU A 306 -15.84 -24.39 4.53
CA LEU A 306 -16.39 -23.88 3.28
C LEU A 306 -17.05 -25.00 2.46
N GLY A 307 -16.41 -26.18 2.39
CA GLY A 307 -16.91 -27.33 1.65
C GLY A 307 -16.67 -27.21 0.14
N SER A 308 -17.54 -27.85 -0.65
CA SER A 308 -17.50 -27.88 -2.12
C SER A 308 -18.83 -27.43 -2.71
N ASP A 309 -18.84 -26.96 -3.95
CA ASP A 309 -20.04 -26.57 -4.69
C ASP A 309 -20.92 -27.77 -5.11
N GLU A 310 -21.89 -27.56 -6.02
CA GLU A 310 -22.81 -28.62 -6.48
C GLU A 310 -22.14 -29.62 -7.41
N ASP A 311 -21.09 -29.21 -8.11
CA ASP A 311 -20.30 -30.03 -9.02
C ASP A 311 -19.18 -30.80 -8.29
N GLY A 312 -18.99 -30.51 -6.99
CA GLY A 312 -18.00 -31.14 -6.12
C GLY A 312 -16.67 -30.40 -6.04
N GLU A 313 -16.55 -29.24 -6.71
CA GLU A 313 -15.36 -28.41 -6.70
C GLU A 313 -15.21 -27.71 -5.34
N PRO A 314 -14.03 -27.77 -4.70
CA PRO A 314 -13.84 -27.17 -3.38
C PRO A 314 -13.91 -25.64 -3.46
N TYR A 315 -14.68 -25.03 -2.54
CA TYR A 315 -14.76 -23.56 -2.42
C TYR A 315 -13.41 -22.92 -2.05
N LEU A 316 -12.51 -23.71 -1.47
CA LEU A 316 -11.13 -23.35 -1.21
C LEU A 316 -10.21 -24.49 -1.68
N PRO A 317 -9.76 -24.46 -2.95
CA PRO A 317 -8.82 -25.44 -3.46
C PRO A 317 -7.50 -25.46 -2.68
N ASP A 318 -6.73 -26.53 -2.87
CA ASP A 318 -5.33 -26.54 -2.43
C ASP A 318 -4.49 -25.63 -3.32
N ALA A 319 -3.56 -24.89 -2.69
CA ALA A 319 -2.72 -23.91 -3.36
C ALA A 319 -1.55 -24.56 -4.14
N TYR A 320 -1.85 -25.50 -5.04
CA TYR A 320 -0.85 -26.24 -5.83
C TYR A 320 0.00 -25.33 -6.74
N SER A 321 -0.54 -24.18 -7.14
CA SER A 321 0.15 -23.12 -7.89
C SER A 321 1.00 -22.19 -7.03
N GLY A 322 1.04 -22.41 -5.70
CA GLY A 322 1.62 -21.50 -4.72
C GLY A 322 0.75 -20.28 -4.39
N ARG A 323 -0.42 -20.15 -5.03
CA ARG A 323 -1.39 -19.07 -4.82
C ARG A 323 -2.64 -19.60 -4.15
N ILE A 324 -3.12 -18.86 -3.15
CA ILE A 324 -4.35 -19.15 -2.42
C ILE A 324 -5.46 -18.34 -3.07
N ALA A 325 -6.52 -19.01 -3.49
CA ALA A 325 -7.70 -18.38 -4.05
C ALA A 325 -8.95 -19.13 -3.59
N LEU A 326 -10.04 -18.40 -3.41
CA LEU A 326 -11.36 -18.97 -3.21
C LEU A 326 -12.00 -19.22 -4.58
N HIS A 327 -12.98 -20.12 -4.59
CA HIS A 327 -13.85 -20.32 -5.75
C HIS A 327 -14.62 -19.01 -6.06
N PRO A 328 -14.87 -18.66 -7.34
CA PRO A 328 -15.46 -17.36 -7.71
C PRO A 328 -16.85 -17.06 -7.14
N GLN A 329 -17.56 -18.08 -6.65
CA GLN A 329 -18.87 -17.90 -6.01
C GLN A 329 -18.76 -17.49 -4.53
N VAL A 330 -17.59 -17.64 -3.89
CA VAL A 330 -17.37 -17.14 -2.53
C VAL A 330 -17.19 -15.64 -2.60
N SER A 331 -17.93 -14.89 -1.77
CA SER A 331 -17.84 -13.43 -1.75
C SER A 331 -18.18 -12.85 -0.37
N SER A 332 -18.22 -11.53 -0.26
CA SER A 332 -18.57 -10.79 0.94
C SER A 332 -19.59 -9.67 0.71
N ASP A 333 -20.22 -9.20 1.80
CA ASP A 333 -21.06 -8.00 1.77
C ASP A 333 -20.25 -6.75 1.39
N TRP A 334 -18.98 -6.69 1.76
CA TRP A 334 -18.06 -5.65 1.33
C TRP A 334 -17.87 -5.67 -0.17
N GLU A 335 -17.39 -6.76 -0.78
CA GLU A 335 -17.24 -6.87 -2.23
C GLU A 335 -18.54 -6.57 -2.98
N ARG A 336 -19.68 -7.04 -2.45
CA ARG A 336 -20.99 -6.78 -3.06
C ARG A 336 -21.38 -5.30 -3.00
N LEU A 337 -21.10 -4.63 -1.88
CA LEU A 337 -21.27 -3.18 -1.77
C LEU A 337 -20.35 -2.46 -2.75
N ARG A 338 -19.09 -2.90 -2.90
CA ARG A 338 -18.13 -2.33 -3.86
C ARG A 338 -18.61 -2.38 -5.30
N LEU A 339 -19.19 -3.52 -5.68
CA LEU A 339 -19.77 -3.71 -7.00
C LEU A 339 -20.99 -2.80 -7.23
N LEU A 340 -21.83 -2.58 -6.22
CA LEU A 340 -22.99 -1.70 -6.34
C LEU A 340 -22.62 -0.25 -6.64
N ILE A 341 -21.56 0.25 -6.00
CA ILE A 341 -21.16 1.66 -6.07
C ILE A 341 -19.98 1.91 -7.02
N THR A 342 -19.60 0.94 -7.85
CA THR A 342 -18.52 1.10 -8.84
C THR A 342 -18.66 2.35 -9.72
N PRO A 343 -19.87 2.78 -10.15
CA PRO A 343 -20.02 4.05 -10.88
C PRO A 343 -19.73 5.32 -10.05
N GLY A 344 -19.70 5.21 -8.73
CA GLY A 344 -19.56 6.31 -7.77
C GLY A 344 -20.82 6.52 -6.92
N VAL A 345 -20.67 6.76 -5.61
CA VAL A 345 -21.74 7.03 -4.65
C VAL A 345 -22.61 8.21 -5.12
N ASN A 346 -21.98 9.28 -5.59
CA ASN A 346 -22.63 10.47 -6.13
C ASN A 346 -23.31 10.26 -7.50
N ARG A 347 -23.13 9.09 -8.14
CA ARG A 347 -23.64 8.81 -9.49
C ARG A 347 -24.69 7.70 -9.53
N VAL A 348 -24.67 6.78 -8.58
CA VAL A 348 -25.68 5.72 -8.49
C VAL A 348 -27.03 6.26 -8.01
N GLY A 349 -28.12 5.59 -8.42
CA GLY A 349 -29.48 5.94 -8.01
C GLY A 349 -29.75 5.64 -6.53
N ASP A 350 -30.79 6.26 -5.98
CA ASP A 350 -31.16 6.12 -4.56
C ASP A 350 -31.46 4.67 -4.17
N ASP A 351 -32.05 3.88 -5.08
CA ASP A 351 -32.32 2.46 -4.87
C ASP A 351 -31.04 1.63 -4.67
N VAL A 352 -29.93 2.05 -5.28
CA VAL A 352 -28.62 1.42 -5.11
C VAL A 352 -28.03 1.79 -3.75
N LEU A 353 -28.11 3.06 -3.35
CA LEU A 353 -27.63 3.56 -2.05
C LEU A 353 -28.42 2.91 -0.90
N GLU A 354 -29.75 2.85 -1.00
CA GLU A 354 -30.61 2.16 -0.06
C GLU A 354 -30.22 0.69 0.07
N ARG A 355 -30.05 0.00 -1.07
CA ARG A 355 -29.62 -1.40 -1.08
C ARG A 355 -28.25 -1.59 -0.44
N ALA A 356 -27.29 -0.68 -0.66
CA ALA A 356 -25.99 -0.74 0.00
C ALA A 356 -26.13 -0.62 1.53
N LEU A 357 -26.95 0.32 2.02
CA LEU A 357 -27.19 0.49 3.46
C LEU A 357 -27.87 -0.73 4.10
N THR A 358 -28.71 -1.49 3.37
CA THR A 358 -29.30 -2.73 3.92
C THR A 358 -28.27 -3.80 4.30
N MET A 359 -27.04 -3.72 3.76
CA MET A 359 -25.96 -4.65 4.13
C MET A 359 -25.27 -4.27 5.44
N VAL A 360 -25.40 -3.00 5.86
CA VAL A 360 -24.77 -2.46 7.07
C VAL A 360 -25.54 -2.89 8.30
N ARG A 361 -24.87 -3.67 9.16
CA ARG A 361 -25.43 -4.17 10.45
C ARG A 361 -24.81 -3.50 11.68
N GLY A 362 -23.90 -2.55 11.48
CA GLY A 362 -23.17 -1.87 12.54
C GLY A 362 -21.75 -1.53 12.13
N ALA A 363 -20.88 -1.30 13.11
CA ALA A 363 -19.46 -1.03 12.91
C ALA A 363 -18.81 -2.14 12.05
N PRO A 364 -18.09 -1.81 10.97
CA PRO A 364 -17.38 -2.81 10.19
C PRO A 364 -16.42 -3.61 11.07
N LEU A 365 -16.45 -4.93 10.93
CA LEU A 365 -15.69 -5.88 11.74
C LEU A 365 -15.92 -5.69 13.26
N ALA A 366 -17.18 -5.49 13.67
CA ALA A 366 -17.55 -5.13 15.05
C ALA A 366 -17.04 -6.10 16.13
N ASP A 367 -16.86 -7.38 15.77
CA ASP A 367 -16.45 -8.43 16.70
C ASP A 367 -14.93 -8.52 16.90
N ALA A 368 -14.13 -7.83 16.06
CA ALA A 368 -12.69 -7.80 16.18
C ALA A 368 -12.27 -6.80 17.26
N ALA A 369 -11.56 -7.29 18.29
CA ALA A 369 -11.09 -6.42 19.37
C ALA A 369 -10.02 -5.44 18.87
N PRO A 370 -9.80 -4.30 19.55
CA PRO A 370 -8.72 -3.38 19.20
C PRO A 370 -7.37 -4.10 19.10
N GLY A 371 -6.69 -3.96 17.95
CA GLY A 371 -5.44 -4.65 17.64
C GLY A 371 -5.60 -6.05 17.02
N GLU A 372 -6.78 -6.67 17.08
CA GLU A 372 -7.09 -7.83 16.24
C GLU A 372 -7.32 -7.37 14.79
N TRP A 373 -6.83 -8.17 13.83
CA TRP A 373 -6.95 -7.90 12.40
C TRP A 373 -6.27 -6.59 11.98
N ALA A 374 -5.09 -6.30 12.54
CA ALA A 374 -4.32 -5.09 12.20
C ALA A 374 -4.07 -4.94 10.68
N TRP A 375 -3.93 -6.06 9.96
CA TRP A 375 -3.82 -6.09 8.49
C TRP A 375 -5.03 -5.47 7.76
N ALA A 376 -6.21 -5.51 8.40
CA ALA A 376 -7.48 -5.04 7.84
C ALA A 376 -7.81 -3.59 8.24
N GLU A 377 -6.95 -2.87 8.96
CA GLU A 377 -7.31 -1.54 9.47
C GLU A 377 -7.59 -0.53 8.36
N ARG A 378 -6.81 -0.60 7.26
CA ARG A 378 -7.08 0.18 6.04
C ARG A 378 -8.45 -0.17 5.45
N MET A 379 -8.77 -1.47 5.33
CA MET A 379 -10.08 -1.93 4.85
C MET A 379 -11.22 -1.45 5.76
N ARG A 380 -11.03 -1.45 7.08
CA ARG A 380 -12.01 -0.95 8.05
C ARG A 380 -12.27 0.54 7.84
N SER A 381 -11.22 1.35 7.67
CA SER A 381 -11.35 2.78 7.39
C SER A 381 -12.06 3.05 6.06
N ASP A 382 -11.79 2.25 5.04
CA ASP A 382 -12.46 2.32 3.73
C ASP A 382 -13.95 2.01 3.87
N MET A 383 -14.32 0.95 4.60
CA MET A 383 -15.71 0.58 4.86
C MET A 383 -16.47 1.70 5.57
N ILE A 384 -15.90 2.25 6.66
CA ILE A 384 -16.49 3.33 7.45
C ILE A 384 -16.72 4.56 6.57
N SER A 385 -15.70 4.99 5.82
CA SER A 385 -15.76 6.16 4.96
C SER A 385 -16.77 5.98 3.81
N THR A 386 -16.82 4.79 3.21
CA THR A 386 -17.78 4.47 2.16
C THR A 386 -19.21 4.54 2.67
N ILE A 387 -19.48 3.93 3.83
CA ILE A 387 -20.83 3.91 4.42
C ILE A 387 -21.26 5.33 4.83
N ARG A 388 -20.34 6.12 5.38
CA ARG A 388 -20.57 7.55 5.66
C ARG A 388 -21.01 8.27 4.39
N ASP A 389 -20.24 8.17 3.32
CA ASP A 389 -20.54 8.90 2.07
C ASP A 389 -21.88 8.48 1.46
N ILE A 390 -22.20 7.18 1.49
CA ILE A 390 -23.52 6.66 1.07
C ILE A 390 -24.65 7.27 1.92
N GLY A 391 -24.47 7.30 3.25
CA GLY A 391 -25.46 7.85 4.18
C GLY A 391 -25.70 9.34 3.99
N VAL A 392 -24.62 10.12 3.81
CA VAL A 392 -24.69 11.57 3.55
C VAL A 392 -25.36 11.84 2.20
N GLU A 393 -24.90 11.18 1.13
CA GLU A 393 -25.43 11.40 -0.22
C GLU A 393 -26.93 11.08 -0.29
N LEU A 394 -27.35 9.90 0.20
CA LEU A 394 -28.75 9.53 0.21
C LEU A 394 -29.57 10.43 1.14
N GLY A 395 -29.01 10.78 2.30
CA GLY A 395 -29.63 11.70 3.25
C GLY A 395 -29.94 13.06 2.63
N GLU A 396 -28.94 13.71 2.03
CA GLU A 396 -29.11 15.03 1.40
C GLU A 396 -30.09 14.98 0.22
N ARG A 397 -30.08 13.91 -0.61
CA ARG A 397 -31.08 13.73 -1.69
C ARG A 397 -32.51 13.63 -1.16
N LEU A 398 -32.71 12.89 -0.07
CA LEU A 398 -34.02 12.74 0.57
C LEU A 398 -34.47 14.05 1.21
N LEU A 399 -33.57 14.80 1.84
CA LEU A 399 -33.85 16.12 2.40
C LEU A 399 -34.27 17.12 1.32
N ALA A 400 -33.60 17.12 0.17
CA ALA A 400 -33.96 17.97 -0.97
C ALA A 400 -35.39 17.72 -1.48
N ARG A 401 -35.94 16.52 -1.24
CA ARG A 401 -37.32 16.14 -1.58
C ARG A 401 -38.31 16.25 -0.42
N GLY A 402 -37.86 16.68 0.77
CA GLY A 402 -38.69 16.75 1.97
C GLY A 402 -39.00 15.39 2.63
N GLU A 403 -38.26 14.34 2.27
CA GLU A 403 -38.45 12.98 2.78
C GLU A 403 -37.65 12.75 4.08
N PHE A 404 -38.01 13.47 5.15
CA PHE A 404 -37.23 13.50 6.40
C PHE A 404 -37.09 12.14 7.08
N ASP A 405 -38.14 11.32 7.06
CA ASP A 405 -38.11 9.97 7.66
C ASP A 405 -37.17 9.03 6.90
N GLY A 406 -37.09 9.18 5.58
CA GLY A 406 -36.13 8.45 4.76
C GLY A 406 -34.69 8.85 5.11
N ALA A 407 -34.42 10.16 5.16
CA ALA A 407 -33.10 10.69 5.52
C ALA A 407 -32.66 10.21 6.90
N ARG A 408 -33.56 10.25 7.90
CA ARG A 408 -33.29 9.74 9.26
C ARG A 408 -32.88 8.27 9.26
N ARG A 409 -33.60 7.42 8.53
CA ARG A 409 -33.28 5.99 8.44
C ARG A 409 -31.93 5.77 7.77
N ALA A 410 -31.68 6.40 6.62
CA ALA A 410 -30.43 6.25 5.88
C ALA A 410 -29.21 6.69 6.71
N VAL A 411 -29.27 7.89 7.27
CA VAL A 411 -28.19 8.45 8.10
C VAL A 411 -28.03 7.67 9.41
N GLY A 412 -29.13 7.22 10.03
CA GLY A 412 -29.09 6.38 11.22
C GLY A 412 -28.37 5.05 11.00
N THR A 413 -28.60 4.39 9.86
CA THR A 413 -27.87 3.16 9.49
C THR A 413 -26.37 3.45 9.29
N ALA A 414 -26.02 4.55 8.64
CA ALA A 414 -24.61 4.92 8.45
C ALA A 414 -23.91 5.30 9.77
N LEU A 415 -24.61 5.95 10.70
CA LEU A 415 -24.11 6.26 12.05
C LEU A 415 -23.82 5.01 12.89
N ALA A 416 -24.49 3.89 12.60
CA ALA A 416 -24.17 2.61 13.24
C ALA A 416 -22.79 2.09 12.81
N ALA A 417 -22.30 2.48 11.63
CA ALA A 417 -20.97 2.13 11.13
C ALA A 417 -19.90 3.18 11.47
N ALA A 418 -20.28 4.46 11.45
CA ALA A 418 -19.41 5.61 11.75
C ALA A 418 -20.03 6.46 12.89
N PRO A 419 -19.92 6.01 14.15
CA PRO A 419 -20.45 6.76 15.28
C PRO A 419 -19.80 8.14 15.37
N ASP A 420 -20.62 9.13 15.70
CA ASP A 420 -20.19 10.51 15.91
C ASP A 420 -19.53 11.21 14.71
N ASP A 421 -19.64 10.64 13.50
CA ASP A 421 -19.17 11.29 12.28
C ASP A 421 -19.91 12.63 12.05
N GLU A 422 -19.13 13.69 11.87
CA GLU A 422 -19.67 15.05 11.80
C GLU A 422 -20.60 15.26 10.60
N HIS A 423 -20.29 14.68 9.44
CA HIS A 423 -21.11 14.84 8.23
C HIS A 423 -22.47 14.17 8.39
N LEU A 424 -22.49 12.96 8.95
CA LEU A 424 -23.74 12.25 9.25
C LEU A 424 -24.55 12.97 10.33
N LEU A 425 -23.92 13.40 11.43
CA LEU A 425 -24.60 14.15 12.48
C LEU A 425 -25.17 15.48 11.97
N ARG A 426 -24.44 16.19 11.10
CA ARG A 426 -24.91 17.41 10.44
C ARG A 426 -26.14 17.14 9.57
N THR A 427 -26.10 16.09 8.75
CA THR A 427 -27.21 15.70 7.88
C THR A 427 -28.45 15.34 8.70
N LEU A 428 -28.28 14.57 9.78
CA LEU A 428 -29.37 14.20 10.69
C LEU A 428 -29.95 15.43 11.42
N LEU A 429 -29.09 16.33 11.89
CA LEU A 429 -29.52 17.58 12.52
C LEU A 429 -30.38 18.43 11.58
N ARG A 430 -29.97 18.53 10.31
CA ARG A 430 -30.75 19.22 9.27
C ARG A 430 -32.10 18.55 9.07
N ALA A 431 -32.16 17.22 9.05
CA ALA A 431 -33.41 16.46 8.95
C ALA A 431 -34.39 16.79 10.08
N GLU A 432 -33.93 16.76 11.33
CA GLU A 432 -34.77 17.04 12.50
C GLU A 432 -35.21 18.50 12.56
N HIS A 433 -34.33 19.42 12.20
CA HIS A 433 -34.67 20.84 12.14
C HIS A 433 -35.77 21.12 11.12
N LEU A 434 -35.63 20.60 9.89
CA LEU A 434 -36.62 20.77 8.84
C LEU A 434 -37.95 20.08 9.15
N ALA A 435 -37.93 18.95 9.87
CA ALA A 435 -39.11 18.26 10.36
C ALA A 435 -39.77 18.94 11.57
N GLY A 436 -39.17 20.00 12.13
CA GLY A 436 -39.68 20.71 13.32
C GLY A 436 -39.47 19.95 14.64
N ASN A 437 -38.66 18.90 14.65
CA ASN A 437 -38.37 18.10 15.85
C ASN A 437 -37.31 18.79 16.72
N ARG A 438 -37.73 19.84 17.41
CA ARG A 438 -36.86 20.70 18.20
C ARG A 438 -36.05 19.95 19.28
N PRO A 439 -36.65 19.06 20.10
CA PRO A 439 -35.91 18.36 21.16
C PRO A 439 -34.76 17.50 20.62
N GLU A 440 -34.98 16.80 19.50
CA GLU A 440 -33.95 15.94 18.92
C GLU A 440 -32.84 16.76 18.26
N ALA A 441 -33.18 17.87 17.59
CA ALA A 441 -32.19 18.80 17.06
C ALA A 441 -31.25 19.32 18.18
N GLU A 442 -31.80 19.73 19.33
CA GLU A 442 -30.99 20.16 20.48
C GLU A 442 -30.10 19.03 21.04
N ARG A 443 -30.61 17.79 21.07
CA ARG A 443 -29.82 16.61 21.47
C ARG A 443 -28.62 16.40 20.54
N LEU A 444 -28.83 16.52 19.23
CA LEU A 444 -27.79 16.34 18.21
C LEU A 444 -26.73 17.46 18.26
N VAL A 445 -27.12 18.71 18.53
CA VAL A 445 -26.17 19.81 18.79
C VAL A 445 -25.21 19.46 19.93
N LEU A 446 -25.74 18.92 21.03
CA LEU A 446 -24.92 18.50 22.17
C LEU A 446 -24.01 17.31 21.84
N GLN A 447 -24.49 16.39 21.00
CA GLN A 447 -23.71 15.23 20.57
C GLN A 447 -22.52 15.66 19.70
N VAL A 448 -22.75 16.43 18.63
CA VAL A 448 -21.68 16.85 17.70
C VAL A 448 -20.61 17.72 18.38
N THR A 449 -21.03 18.63 19.26
CA THR A 449 -20.09 19.49 20.02
C THR A 449 -19.29 18.70 21.05
N ARG A 450 -19.88 17.66 21.67
CA ARG A 450 -19.15 16.78 22.60
C ARG A 450 -18.16 15.89 21.87
N ALA A 451 -18.54 15.35 20.71
CA ALA A 451 -17.68 14.53 19.88
C ALA A 451 -16.41 15.29 19.46
N ALA A 452 -16.57 16.49 18.90
CA ALA A 452 -15.46 17.36 18.49
C ALA A 452 -14.50 17.69 19.67
N ARG A 453 -15.06 18.00 20.84
CA ARG A 453 -14.25 18.25 22.05
C ARG A 453 -13.52 17.01 22.55
N ALA A 454 -14.13 15.84 22.49
CA ALA A 454 -13.52 14.59 22.94
C ALA A 454 -12.33 14.20 22.07
N THR A 455 -12.39 14.50 20.77
CA THR A 455 -11.31 14.24 19.81
C THR A 455 -10.32 15.40 19.65
N GLY A 456 -10.59 16.55 20.27
CA GLY A 456 -9.75 17.75 20.15
C GLY A 456 -9.76 18.36 18.75
N THR A 457 -10.84 18.15 17.99
CA THR A 457 -11.00 18.65 16.62
C THR A 457 -11.93 19.86 16.58
N ASP A 458 -11.68 20.77 15.65
CA ASP A 458 -12.59 21.88 15.36
C ASP A 458 -13.74 21.39 14.47
N LEU A 459 -14.93 21.96 14.70
CA LEU A 459 -16.09 21.71 13.84
C LEU A 459 -15.89 22.37 12.47
N GLN A 460 -16.40 21.72 11.42
CA GLN A 460 -16.49 22.29 10.10
C GLN A 460 -17.38 23.54 10.08
N GLU A 461 -17.07 24.46 9.17
CA GLU A 461 -17.76 25.74 9.07
C GLU A 461 -19.27 25.57 8.81
N GLU A 462 -19.64 24.65 7.93
CA GLU A 462 -21.03 24.37 7.60
C GLU A 462 -21.80 23.81 8.80
N THR A 463 -21.11 23.04 9.66
CA THR A 463 -21.68 22.54 10.91
C THR A 463 -21.91 23.69 11.88
N ILE A 464 -20.93 24.58 12.07
CA ILE A 464 -21.06 25.76 12.93
C ILE A 464 -22.24 26.64 12.48
N ILE A 465 -22.37 26.86 11.17
CA ILE A 465 -23.48 27.61 10.57
C ILE A 465 -24.82 26.96 10.93
N LEU A 466 -24.95 25.64 10.70
CA LEU A 466 -26.19 24.93 11.01
C LEU A 466 -26.52 24.97 12.51
N LEU A 467 -25.52 24.85 13.38
CA LEU A 467 -25.73 24.95 14.84
C LEU A 467 -26.31 26.32 15.25
N GLN A 468 -25.81 27.41 14.65
CA GLN A 468 -26.33 28.76 14.91
C GLN A 468 -27.76 28.92 14.39
N GLU A 469 -28.03 28.47 13.17
CA GLU A 469 -29.39 28.51 12.60
C GLU A 469 -30.38 27.74 13.46
N VAL A 470 -30.04 26.52 13.86
CA VAL A 470 -30.89 25.70 14.73
C VAL A 470 -31.08 26.40 16.07
N MET A 471 -30.02 26.78 16.79
CA MET A 471 -30.15 27.24 18.18
C MET A 471 -30.65 28.68 18.34
N GLU A 472 -30.32 29.56 17.38
CA GLU A 472 -30.56 31.00 17.50
C GLU A 472 -31.58 31.51 16.48
N GLY A 473 -32.02 30.66 15.54
CA GLY A 473 -32.92 31.03 14.44
C GLY A 473 -32.26 31.93 13.39
N ARG A 474 -30.94 32.16 13.48
CA ARG A 474 -30.17 33.00 12.56
C ARG A 474 -28.68 32.70 12.66
N GLN A 475 -27.96 32.96 11.57
CA GLN A 475 -26.50 32.99 11.58
C GLN A 475 -25.99 34.23 12.33
N ARG A 476 -24.87 34.08 13.04
CA ARG A 476 -24.19 35.22 13.67
C ARG A 476 -23.43 36.00 12.61
N ALA A 477 -23.57 37.33 12.63
CA ALA A 477 -22.84 38.19 11.71
C ALA A 477 -21.33 38.08 11.94
N ARG A 478 -20.57 37.85 10.86
CA ARG A 478 -19.10 37.97 10.87
C ARG A 478 -18.73 39.27 10.17
N LEU A 479 -17.89 40.08 10.81
CA LEU A 479 -17.20 41.18 10.13
C LEU A 479 -15.97 40.56 9.47
N ALA A 480 -15.79 40.85 8.17
CA ALA A 480 -14.66 40.38 7.37
C ALA A 480 -13.33 40.98 7.83
#